data_AF-A0A3M1UC36-F1
#
_entry.id   AF-A0A3M1UC36-F1
#
_cell.length_a   1.000
_cell.length_b   1.000
_cell.length_c   1.000
_cell.angle_alpha   90.00
_cell.angle_beta   90.00
_cell.angle_gamma   90.00
#
_symmetry.space_group_name_H-M   'P 1'
#
loop_
_entity.id
_entity.type
_entity.pdbx_description
1 polymer ?
#
loop_
_entity_poly.entity_id
_entity_poly.type
_entity_poly.pdbx_seq_one_letter_code
_entity_poly.pdbx_strand_id
1 'polypeptide(L)'
;MIPLICASANIQAQTFTLRDTINQVATAILDVNHAGNYVTVQDPSAFQENDRVLLIKMQGAAIEESNDSGFGTIGNTNGVGLYEIATICSILGNNVIFQYHMVNDYAPLGTFSGKMQMIKIPQYAGNVNVTGALTAPAWNGNTGGVLIFEATGTITLNGDIDMSGKGFRGGHLLNSNYVCIPSMDGDNADENSVLAYYSLSSGEGGCKGEGIAEYIPLKETGKGNQANGGGGGNNHNAGGGGGGNYGIGGSGGTRQATTTAPIPICRGNHPGEPGTLLAGLGY
;
A
#
# COMPACT_ATOMS: atom_id res chain seq x y z
N MET A 1 44.16 46.95 28.25
CA MET A 1 44.28 45.55 27.81
C MET A 1 43.09 44.81 28.40
N ILE A 2 42.01 44.62 27.62
CA ILE A 2 40.78 43.97 28.07
C ILE A 2 40.95 42.47 27.84
N PRO A 3 40.82 41.60 28.85
CA PRO A 3 40.97 40.18 28.64
C PRO A 3 39.74 39.64 27.90
N LEU A 4 39.98 39.06 26.73
CA LEU A 4 39.00 38.33 25.96
C LEU A 4 38.74 36.99 26.68
N ILE A 5 37.61 36.88 27.37
CA ILE A 5 37.18 35.63 27.99
C ILE A 5 36.66 34.72 26.86
N CYS A 6 37.44 33.70 26.52
CA CYS A 6 37.02 32.65 25.61
C CYS A 6 36.07 31.71 26.38
N ALA A 7 34.76 31.92 26.22
CA ALA A 7 33.75 31.01 26.75
C ALA A 7 33.67 29.78 25.84
N SER A 8 34.19 28.65 26.30
CA SER A 8 33.96 27.35 25.66
C SER A 8 32.51 26.93 25.87
N ALA A 9 31.68 27.04 24.84
CA ALA A 9 30.36 26.46 24.84
C ALA A 9 30.50 24.93 24.76
N ASN A 10 30.08 24.22 25.81
CA ASN A 10 29.87 22.78 25.74
C ASN A 10 28.72 22.52 24.76
N ILE A 11 29.03 22.14 23.53
CA ILE A 11 28.03 21.62 22.58
C ILE A 11 27.60 20.27 23.13
N GLN A 12 26.48 20.23 23.86
CA GLN A 12 25.82 18.96 24.12
C GLN A 12 25.26 18.45 22.78
N ALA A 13 25.57 17.20 22.44
CA ALA A 13 24.96 16.53 21.30
C ALA A 13 23.43 16.58 21.47
N GLN A 14 22.74 17.27 20.57
CA GLN A 14 21.29 17.40 20.61
C GLN A 14 20.67 15.99 20.52
N THR A 15 19.84 15.65 21.50
CA THR A 15 19.07 14.40 21.49
C THR A 15 17.63 14.73 21.20
N PHE A 16 17.11 14.20 20.10
CA PHE A 16 15.71 14.31 19.69
C PHE A 16 14.91 13.17 20.30
N THR A 17 13.69 13.44 20.77
CA THR A 17 12.78 12.40 21.28
C THR A 17 11.61 12.23 20.33
N LEU A 18 11.36 11.00 19.88
CA LEU A 18 10.23 10.67 19.01
C LEU A 18 9.24 9.76 19.73
N ARG A 19 7.95 10.05 19.56
CA ARG A 19 6.83 9.31 20.17
C ARG A 19 5.48 9.54 19.49
N ASP A 20 5.50 10.10 18.27
CA ASP A 20 4.31 10.61 17.57
C ASP A 20 4.33 10.15 16.10
N THR A 21 3.27 10.47 15.36
CA THR A 21 3.18 10.21 13.92
C THR A 21 4.16 11.08 13.12
N ILE A 22 5.06 10.46 12.36
CA ILE A 22 5.95 11.13 11.39
C ILE A 22 5.49 10.85 9.94
N ASN A 23 6.19 11.39 8.95
CA ASN A 23 5.89 11.19 7.51
C ASN A 23 4.48 11.64 7.08
N GLN A 24 3.95 12.69 7.70
CA GLN A 24 2.64 13.26 7.36
C GLN A 24 2.65 14.06 6.05
N VAL A 25 3.83 14.48 5.59
CA VAL A 25 4.01 15.24 4.35
C VAL A 25 4.35 14.27 3.23
N ALA A 26 3.36 13.96 2.41
CA ALA A 26 3.48 13.09 1.24
C ALA A 26 2.53 13.54 0.12
N THR A 27 2.89 13.24 -1.12
CA THR A 27 2.09 13.57 -2.31
C THR A 27 2.18 12.47 -3.35
N ALA A 28 1.11 12.26 -4.11
CA ALA A 28 1.10 11.28 -5.20
C ALA A 28 1.95 11.78 -6.37
N ILE A 29 2.75 10.90 -6.95
CA ILE A 29 3.49 11.17 -8.19
C ILE A 29 2.59 10.81 -9.36
N LEU A 30 2.39 11.76 -10.28
CA LEU A 30 1.53 11.63 -11.47
C LEU A 30 2.32 11.25 -12.71
N ASP A 31 3.60 11.64 -12.77
CA ASP A 31 4.52 11.32 -13.87
C ASP A 31 5.99 11.39 -13.44
N VAL A 32 6.84 10.63 -14.11
CA VAL A 32 8.29 10.60 -13.89
C VAL A 32 9.01 10.92 -15.19
N ASN A 33 9.77 12.02 -15.21
CA ASN A 33 10.58 12.41 -16.35
C ASN A 33 12.07 12.21 -16.06
N HIS A 34 12.60 11.06 -16.48
CA HIS A 34 14.02 10.71 -16.31
C HIS A 34 14.97 11.67 -17.02
N ALA A 35 14.65 12.05 -18.26
CA ALA A 35 15.52 12.91 -19.06
C ALA A 35 15.60 14.34 -18.48
N GLY A 36 14.48 14.85 -17.98
CA GLY A 36 14.37 16.16 -17.33
C GLY A 36 14.72 16.16 -15.85
N ASN A 37 14.96 14.99 -15.26
CA ASN A 37 15.23 14.79 -13.83
C ASN A 37 14.19 15.41 -12.88
N TYR A 38 12.92 15.20 -13.18
CA TYR A 38 11.83 15.69 -12.34
C TYR A 38 10.68 14.71 -12.27
N VAL A 39 9.87 14.86 -11.23
CA VAL A 39 8.56 14.21 -11.11
C VAL A 39 7.47 15.27 -11.15
N THR A 40 6.35 14.92 -11.77
CA THR A 40 5.12 15.70 -11.67
C THR A 40 4.32 15.15 -10.49
N VAL A 41 3.97 15.98 -9.51
CA VAL A 41 3.20 15.56 -8.33
C VAL A 41 1.81 16.17 -8.32
N GLN A 42 0.91 15.60 -7.52
CA GLN A 42 -0.45 16.12 -7.37
C GLN A 42 -0.46 17.49 -6.67
N ASP A 43 0.29 17.61 -5.58
CA ASP A 43 0.41 18.84 -4.80
C ASP A 43 1.81 18.94 -4.14
N PRO A 44 2.66 19.90 -4.54
CA PRO A 44 3.97 20.11 -3.93
C PRO A 44 3.97 21.16 -2.80
N SER A 45 2.82 21.74 -2.41
CA SER A 45 2.74 22.91 -1.52
C SER A 45 3.40 22.76 -0.15
N ALA A 46 3.50 21.51 0.35
CA ALA A 46 4.13 21.18 1.62
C ALA A 46 5.64 20.87 1.51
N PHE A 47 6.21 20.96 0.30
CA PHE A 47 7.61 20.72 0.00
C PHE A 47 8.32 22.03 -0.35
N GLN A 48 9.63 22.05 -0.13
CA GLN A 48 10.49 23.20 -0.42
C GLN A 48 11.84 22.73 -0.96
N GLU A 49 12.59 23.67 -1.55
CA GLU A 49 13.96 23.43 -1.98
C GLU A 49 14.82 22.89 -0.84
N ASN A 50 15.73 21.97 -1.16
CA ASN A 50 16.61 21.25 -0.24
C ASN A 50 15.92 20.25 0.71
N ASP A 51 14.60 20.05 0.63
CA ASP A 51 13.98 18.92 1.33
C ASP A 51 14.54 17.59 0.81
N ARG A 52 14.80 16.66 1.74
CA ARG A 52 15.05 15.25 1.42
C ARG A 52 13.73 14.50 1.32
N VAL A 53 13.59 13.73 0.26
CA VAL A 53 12.35 13.01 -0.06
C VAL A 53 12.63 11.57 -0.46
N LEU A 54 11.71 10.67 -0.13
CA LEU A 54 11.65 9.32 -0.64
C LEU A 54 10.69 9.30 -1.82
N LEU A 55 11.13 8.79 -2.97
CA LEU A 55 10.25 8.37 -4.06
C LEU A 55 10.10 6.86 -3.98
N ILE A 56 8.87 6.36 -4.02
CA ILE A 56 8.62 4.92 -3.93
C ILE A 56 7.42 4.52 -4.78
N LYS A 57 7.57 3.38 -5.49
CA LYS A 57 6.48 2.77 -6.25
C LYS A 57 5.74 1.74 -5.40
N MET A 58 4.49 2.03 -5.12
CA MET A 58 3.61 1.24 -4.26
C MET A 58 2.81 0.21 -5.08
N GLN A 59 2.28 0.61 -6.24
CA GLN A 59 1.42 -0.24 -7.08
C GLN A 59 1.84 -0.17 -8.56
N GLY A 60 1.27 -1.07 -9.37
CA GLY A 60 1.46 -1.13 -10.82
C GLY A 60 1.93 -2.48 -11.34
N ALA A 61 1.94 -3.53 -10.51
CA ALA A 61 2.21 -4.89 -10.97
C ALA A 61 1.11 -5.36 -11.94
N ALA A 62 1.51 -6.07 -12.99
CA ALA A 62 0.60 -6.74 -13.91
C ALA A 62 0.26 -8.13 -13.38
N ILE A 63 -1.03 -8.46 -13.37
CA ILE A 63 -1.55 -9.76 -12.95
C ILE A 63 -2.34 -10.43 -14.06
N GLU A 64 -2.48 -11.75 -13.96
CA GLU A 64 -3.44 -12.48 -14.78
C GLU A 64 -4.86 -12.09 -14.43
N GLU A 65 -5.67 -11.86 -15.47
CA GLU A 65 -7.02 -11.34 -15.30
C GLU A 65 -8.12 -12.23 -15.89
N SER A 66 -7.78 -13.46 -16.28
CA SER A 66 -8.75 -14.48 -16.69
C SER A 66 -9.68 -14.83 -15.53
N ASN A 67 -10.95 -15.11 -15.82
CA ASN A 67 -11.92 -15.44 -14.78
C ASN A 67 -11.85 -16.94 -14.40
N ASP A 68 -10.66 -17.35 -13.95
CA ASP A 68 -10.32 -18.71 -13.57
C ASP A 68 -9.36 -18.71 -12.37
N SER A 69 -8.86 -19.89 -11.97
CA SER A 69 -7.92 -20.04 -10.85
C SER A 69 -6.56 -19.35 -11.04
N GLY A 70 -6.27 -18.84 -12.24
CA GLY A 70 -5.05 -18.09 -12.53
C GLY A 70 -5.13 -16.61 -12.17
N PHE A 71 -6.34 -16.05 -11.96
CA PHE A 71 -6.53 -14.64 -11.63
C PHE A 71 -5.64 -14.20 -10.45
N GLY A 72 -5.05 -13.01 -10.54
CA GLY A 72 -4.22 -12.47 -9.46
C GLY A 72 -2.79 -12.97 -9.43
N THR A 73 -2.42 -13.94 -10.28
CA THR A 73 -1.03 -14.36 -10.46
C THR A 73 -0.20 -13.21 -11.02
N ILE A 74 0.91 -12.87 -10.37
CA ILE A 74 1.79 -11.77 -10.78
C ILE A 74 2.60 -12.21 -12.00
N GLY A 75 2.36 -11.58 -13.15
CA GLY A 75 3.15 -11.78 -14.36
C GLY A 75 4.39 -10.89 -14.41
N ASN A 76 4.26 -9.64 -13.93
CA ASN A 76 5.36 -8.69 -13.87
C ASN A 76 5.18 -7.70 -12.72
N THR A 77 6.21 -7.49 -11.90
CA THR A 77 6.16 -6.51 -10.79
C THR A 77 6.25 -5.08 -11.27
N ASN A 78 6.74 -4.86 -12.50
CA ASN A 78 6.75 -3.55 -13.13
C ASN A 78 7.50 -2.49 -12.30
N GLY A 79 8.51 -2.92 -11.53
CA GLY A 79 9.29 -2.03 -10.67
C GLY A 79 8.56 -1.55 -9.41
N VAL A 80 7.46 -2.21 -8.99
CA VAL A 80 6.90 -1.98 -7.66
C VAL A 80 7.98 -2.20 -6.59
N GLY A 81 7.91 -1.43 -5.50
CA GLY A 81 8.88 -1.42 -4.41
C GLY A 81 10.26 -0.85 -4.76
N LEU A 82 10.52 -0.45 -6.02
CA LEU A 82 11.65 0.42 -6.32
C LEU A 82 11.47 1.74 -5.59
N TYR A 83 12.55 2.21 -4.98
CA TYR A 83 12.59 3.46 -4.25
C TYR A 83 13.93 4.15 -4.38
N GLU A 84 13.92 5.47 -4.19
CA GLU A 84 15.12 6.28 -4.11
C GLU A 84 14.94 7.45 -3.15
N ILE A 85 16.06 7.91 -2.58
CA ILE A 85 16.10 9.10 -1.75
C ILE A 85 16.73 10.22 -2.59
N ALA A 86 15.99 11.32 -2.72
CA ALA A 86 16.39 12.48 -3.51
C ALA A 86 16.39 13.74 -2.66
N THR A 87 17.07 14.77 -3.14
CA THR A 87 17.02 16.13 -2.59
C THR A 87 16.40 17.06 -3.63
N ILE A 88 15.41 17.84 -3.22
CA ILE A 88 14.75 18.81 -4.10
C ILE A 88 15.72 19.93 -4.46
N CYS A 89 15.89 20.17 -5.76
CA CYS A 89 16.63 21.31 -6.31
C CYS A 89 15.72 22.53 -6.44
N SER A 90 14.56 22.36 -7.10
CA SER A 90 13.57 23.42 -7.30
C SER A 90 12.17 22.84 -7.54
N ILE A 91 11.15 23.69 -7.39
CA ILE A 91 9.74 23.36 -7.63
C ILE A 91 9.17 24.37 -8.62
N LEU A 92 8.67 23.90 -9.77
CA LEU A 92 8.07 24.71 -10.82
C LEU A 92 6.65 24.23 -11.10
N GLY A 93 5.64 24.94 -10.57
CA GLY A 93 4.26 24.44 -10.60
C GLY A 93 4.19 23.11 -9.85
N ASN A 94 3.75 22.05 -10.54
CA ASN A 94 3.68 20.70 -9.99
C ASN A 94 4.93 19.85 -10.27
N ASN A 95 5.94 20.39 -10.95
CA ASN A 95 7.16 19.67 -11.27
C ASN A 95 8.19 19.89 -10.17
N VAL A 96 8.64 18.79 -9.56
CA VAL A 96 9.69 18.77 -8.53
C VAL A 96 10.97 18.26 -9.17
N ILE A 97 11.97 19.14 -9.28
CA ILE A 97 13.26 18.85 -9.93
C ILE A 97 14.28 18.46 -8.87
N PHE A 98 15.09 17.43 -9.12
CA PHE A 98 16.06 16.90 -8.16
C PHE A 98 17.49 17.36 -8.43
N GLN A 99 18.32 17.37 -7.37
CA GLN A 99 19.74 17.78 -7.46
C GLN A 99 20.59 16.78 -8.27
N TYR A 100 20.27 15.49 -8.18
CA TYR A 100 20.97 14.40 -8.85
C TYR A 100 20.00 13.60 -9.69
N HIS A 101 20.50 12.96 -10.76
CA HIS A 101 19.68 12.13 -11.63
C HIS A 101 19.15 10.90 -10.91
N MET A 102 17.86 10.64 -11.08
CA MET A 102 17.21 9.38 -10.66
C MET A 102 17.89 8.20 -11.37
N VAL A 103 18.10 7.10 -10.64
CA VAL A 103 18.81 5.90 -11.16
C VAL A 103 17.84 4.79 -11.53
N ASN A 104 16.74 4.67 -10.79
CA ASN A 104 15.74 3.64 -11.03
C ASN A 104 14.92 4.00 -12.26
N ASP A 105 14.72 3.06 -13.17
CA ASP A 105 13.76 3.23 -14.25
C ASP A 105 12.35 2.88 -13.75
N TYR A 106 11.58 3.91 -13.39
CA TYR A 106 10.15 3.77 -13.20
C TYR A 106 9.47 3.69 -14.56
N ALA A 107 9.46 2.48 -15.15
CA ALA A 107 8.86 2.24 -16.45
C ALA A 107 7.46 2.90 -16.56
N PRO A 108 7.19 3.68 -17.62
CA PRO A 108 5.94 4.40 -17.79
C PRO A 108 4.81 3.41 -18.10
N LEU A 109 4.10 2.97 -17.08
CA LEU A 109 2.95 2.08 -17.22
C LEU A 109 1.67 2.90 -17.08
N GLY A 110 1.45 3.75 -18.08
CA GLY A 110 0.33 4.69 -18.10
C GLY A 110 0.41 5.71 -16.95
N THR A 111 -0.74 6.09 -16.41
CA THR A 111 -0.85 7.09 -15.35
C THR A 111 -0.25 6.58 -14.03
N PHE A 112 0.61 7.36 -13.37
CA PHE A 112 1.22 7.03 -12.06
C PHE A 112 0.33 7.39 -10.86
N SER A 113 -0.81 8.07 -11.07
CA SER A 113 -1.75 8.44 -10.00
C SER A 113 -2.15 7.21 -9.20
N GLY A 114 -1.82 7.19 -7.90
CA GLY A 114 -2.09 6.07 -6.99
C GLY A 114 -1.01 4.99 -6.94
N LYS A 115 -0.06 5.01 -7.89
CA LYS A 115 1.00 3.99 -8.02
C LYS A 115 2.29 4.37 -7.32
N MET A 116 2.60 5.66 -7.25
CA MET A 116 3.85 6.18 -6.70
C MET A 116 3.59 7.35 -5.76
N GLN A 117 4.43 7.49 -4.74
CA GLN A 117 4.38 8.62 -3.81
C GLN A 117 5.75 9.22 -3.56
N MET A 118 5.75 10.53 -3.29
CA MET A 118 6.88 11.28 -2.76
C MET A 118 6.61 11.62 -1.29
N ILE A 119 7.52 11.27 -0.39
CA ILE A 119 7.37 11.45 1.07
C ILE A 119 8.53 12.30 1.57
N LYS A 120 8.25 13.37 2.33
CA LYS A 120 9.30 14.14 2.99
C LYS A 120 9.95 13.33 4.11
N ILE A 121 11.28 13.31 4.14
CA ILE A 121 12.08 12.59 5.13
C ILE A 121 12.49 13.58 6.23
N PRO A 122 12.02 13.43 7.48
CA PRO A 122 12.54 14.19 8.61
C PRO A 122 14.01 13.88 8.85
N GLN A 123 14.82 14.93 9.03
CA GLN A 123 16.26 14.80 9.29
C GLN A 123 16.61 15.38 10.66
N TYR A 124 17.22 14.56 11.51
CA TYR A 124 17.60 14.93 12.87
C TYR A 124 19.13 15.05 12.99
N ALA A 125 19.62 16.26 13.27
CA ALA A 125 21.04 16.55 13.39
C ALA A 125 21.59 16.17 14.78
N GLY A 126 21.55 14.89 15.14
CA GLY A 126 22.03 14.38 16.42
C GLY A 126 21.52 12.99 16.74
N ASN A 127 21.54 12.63 18.03
CA ASN A 127 20.99 11.35 18.48
C ASN A 127 19.46 11.41 18.46
N VAL A 128 18.81 10.30 18.13
CA VAL A 128 17.36 10.14 18.20
C VAL A 128 17.06 9.08 19.24
N ASN A 129 16.15 9.39 20.15
CA ASN A 129 15.62 8.46 21.14
C ASN A 129 14.13 8.26 20.89
N VAL A 130 13.73 7.08 20.43
CA VAL A 130 12.31 6.72 20.30
C VAL A 130 11.83 6.20 21.64
N THR A 131 10.91 6.91 22.29
CA THR A 131 10.47 6.60 23.67
C THR A 131 8.99 6.24 23.77
N GLY A 132 8.23 6.35 22.69
CA GLY A 132 6.82 5.98 22.61
C GLY A 132 6.50 5.38 21.24
N ALA A 133 5.24 5.04 21.00
CA ALA A 133 4.80 4.42 19.75
C ALA A 133 5.05 5.35 18.55
N LEU A 134 6.10 5.07 17.79
CA LEU A 134 6.41 5.76 16.54
C LEU A 134 5.59 5.15 15.41
N THR A 135 4.84 5.97 14.68
CA THR A 135 3.96 5.51 13.60
C THR A 135 3.97 6.49 12.43
N ALA A 136 3.25 6.15 11.37
CA ALA A 136 3.06 6.97 10.17
C ALA A 136 1.60 6.87 9.68
N PRO A 137 1.15 7.80 8.79
CA PRO A 137 -0.17 7.70 8.17
C PRO A 137 -0.39 6.33 7.50
N ALA A 138 -1.60 5.79 7.62
CA ALA A 138 -1.98 4.60 6.87
C ALA A 138 -2.06 4.90 5.36
N TRP A 139 -1.80 3.89 4.53
CA TRP A 139 -2.03 3.97 3.09
C TRP A 139 -3.49 4.28 2.80
N ASN A 140 -3.74 5.33 2.02
CA ASN A 140 -5.08 5.79 1.67
C ASN A 140 -5.48 5.46 0.22
N GLY A 141 -4.65 4.71 -0.53
CA GLY A 141 -4.79 4.48 -1.96
C GLY A 141 -3.90 5.35 -2.85
N ASN A 142 -3.28 6.40 -2.29
CA ASN A 142 -2.38 7.32 -3.00
C ASN A 142 -1.08 7.59 -2.23
N THR A 143 -1.17 7.80 -0.92
CA THR A 143 -0.05 8.09 -0.04
C THR A 143 -0.18 7.40 1.32
N GLY A 144 0.92 7.27 2.05
CA GLY A 144 0.99 6.68 3.39
C GLY A 144 1.63 5.29 3.39
N GLY A 145 1.52 4.60 4.53
CA GLY A 145 2.02 3.23 4.72
C GLY A 145 3.53 3.08 4.81
N VAL A 146 4.27 4.19 4.88
CA VAL A 146 5.73 4.21 4.95
C VAL A 146 6.18 5.08 6.11
N LEU A 147 7.11 4.54 6.90
CA LEU A 147 7.78 5.23 7.99
C LEU A 147 9.27 5.32 7.66
N ILE A 148 9.79 6.54 7.59
CA ILE A 148 11.18 6.82 7.26
C ILE A 148 11.65 8.12 7.91
N PHE A 149 12.85 8.10 8.49
CA PHE A 149 13.53 9.29 8.99
C PHE A 149 15.03 9.06 8.98
N GLU A 150 15.79 10.15 9.08
CA GLU A 150 17.25 10.10 9.13
C GLU A 150 17.77 10.80 10.38
N ALA A 151 18.86 10.27 10.93
CA ALA A 151 19.59 10.89 12.02
C ALA A 151 21.09 10.87 11.70
N THR A 152 21.80 11.93 12.06
CA THR A 152 23.27 11.96 11.91
C THR A 152 23.99 11.29 13.08
N GLY A 153 23.32 11.13 14.23
CA GLY A 153 23.81 10.43 15.41
C GLY A 153 23.18 9.05 15.59
N THR A 154 23.26 8.52 16.81
CA THR A 154 22.71 7.21 17.15
C THR A 154 21.18 7.25 17.27
N ILE A 155 20.51 6.30 16.62
CA ILE A 155 19.07 6.04 16.83
C ILE A 155 18.94 4.97 17.92
N THR A 156 18.32 5.33 19.03
CA THR A 156 18.01 4.42 20.15
C THR A 156 16.51 4.15 20.16
N LEU A 157 16.12 2.88 20.01
CA LEU A 157 14.72 2.46 20.04
C LEU A 157 14.37 1.92 21.44
N ASN A 158 13.82 2.78 22.30
CA ASN A 158 13.31 2.40 23.63
C ASN A 158 11.78 2.19 23.64
N GLY A 159 11.07 2.66 22.61
CA GLY A 159 9.65 2.42 22.36
C GLY A 159 9.44 1.69 21.03
N ASP A 160 8.21 1.23 20.82
CA ASP A 160 7.83 0.46 19.65
C ASP A 160 7.69 1.33 18.39
N ILE A 161 7.97 0.72 17.24
CA ILE A 161 7.53 1.22 15.94
C ILE A 161 6.28 0.42 15.57
N ASP A 162 5.13 1.09 15.48
CA ASP A 162 3.85 0.43 15.18
C ASP A 162 3.31 0.87 13.81
N MET A 163 3.40 -0.04 12.85
CA MET A 163 2.84 0.09 11.50
C MET A 163 1.69 -0.90 11.24
N SER A 164 1.11 -1.45 12.30
CA SER A 164 0.00 -2.40 12.22
C SER A 164 -1.20 -1.77 11.50
N GLY A 165 -1.68 -2.43 10.45
CA GLY A 165 -2.80 -1.95 9.64
C GLY A 165 -2.53 -0.66 8.86
N LYS A 166 -1.26 -0.23 8.70
CA LYS A 166 -0.89 0.97 7.95
C LYS A 166 -0.56 0.71 6.47
N GLY A 167 -0.42 -0.55 6.07
CA GLY A 167 -0.18 -0.96 4.69
C GLY A 167 -1.45 -0.92 3.82
N PHE A 168 -1.43 -1.66 2.71
CA PHE A 168 -2.56 -1.76 1.79
C PHE A 168 -3.89 -2.04 2.50
N ARG A 169 -4.96 -1.43 1.99
CA ARG A 169 -6.29 -1.50 2.61
C ARG A 169 -6.91 -2.88 2.38
N GLY A 170 -7.60 -3.39 3.40
CA GLY A 170 -8.45 -4.57 3.22
C GLY A 170 -9.65 -4.29 2.31
N GLY A 171 -10.35 -5.34 1.88
CA GLY A 171 -11.56 -5.20 1.08
C GLY A 171 -12.65 -4.42 1.82
N HIS A 172 -13.30 -3.50 1.12
CA HIS A 172 -14.36 -2.68 1.70
C HIS A 172 -15.67 -3.46 1.86
N LEU A 173 -16.42 -3.17 2.92
CA LEU A 173 -17.76 -3.72 3.13
C LEU A 173 -18.74 -3.14 2.10
N LEU A 174 -19.24 -3.96 1.19
CA LEU A 174 -20.30 -3.59 0.26
C LEU A 174 -21.61 -4.21 0.70
N ASN A 175 -22.58 -3.38 1.10
CA ASN A 175 -23.95 -3.84 1.27
C ASN A 175 -24.61 -3.95 -0.10
N SER A 176 -25.00 -5.16 -0.45
CA SER A 176 -25.67 -5.48 -1.70
C SER A 176 -27.10 -5.92 -1.43
N ASN A 177 -28.04 -5.55 -2.30
CA ASN A 177 -29.39 -6.11 -2.32
C ASN A 177 -29.45 -7.44 -3.11
N TYR A 178 -28.29 -7.95 -3.55
CA TYR A 178 -28.18 -9.24 -4.21
C TYR A 178 -28.74 -10.32 -3.29
N VAL A 179 -29.85 -10.90 -3.72
CA VAL A 179 -30.41 -12.06 -3.08
C VAL A 179 -29.65 -13.25 -3.61
N CYS A 180 -28.94 -13.93 -2.72
CA CYS A 180 -28.32 -15.18 -3.09
C CYS A 180 -29.44 -16.22 -3.34
N ILE A 181 -29.50 -16.77 -4.54
CA ILE A 181 -30.52 -17.75 -4.95
C ILE A 181 -29.80 -19.07 -5.26
N PRO A 182 -30.03 -20.18 -4.54
CA PRO A 182 -29.36 -21.46 -4.73
C PRO A 182 -29.44 -22.10 -6.11
N SER A 183 -30.27 -21.59 -7.02
CA SER A 183 -30.31 -22.05 -8.41
C SER A 183 -29.58 -21.10 -9.39
N MET A 184 -29.11 -19.94 -8.92
CA MET A 184 -28.45 -18.89 -9.71
C MET A 184 -27.14 -18.39 -9.10
N ASP A 185 -26.91 -18.68 -7.83
CA ASP A 185 -25.67 -18.41 -7.13
C ASP A 185 -24.65 -19.43 -7.64
N GLY A 186 -23.52 -18.94 -8.17
CA GLY A 186 -22.39 -19.77 -8.57
C GLY A 186 -21.77 -20.59 -7.43
N ASP A 187 -22.33 -20.51 -6.21
CA ASP A 187 -22.04 -21.35 -5.03
C ASP A 187 -22.80 -22.70 -5.02
N ASN A 188 -23.89 -22.83 -5.76
CA ASN A 188 -24.67 -24.08 -5.87
C ASN A 188 -24.56 -24.74 -7.25
N ALA A 189 -24.15 -23.97 -8.26
CA ALA A 189 -23.77 -24.49 -9.55
C ALA A 189 -22.28 -24.83 -9.50
N ASP A 190 -21.97 -26.09 -9.19
CA ASP A 190 -20.64 -26.70 -9.21
C ASP A 190 -19.73 -26.33 -8.01
N GLU A 191 -19.22 -27.33 -7.30
CA GLU A 191 -18.10 -27.22 -6.34
C GLU A 191 -16.81 -26.69 -7.00
N ASN A 192 -16.85 -26.45 -8.31
CA ASN A 192 -15.79 -26.00 -9.17
C ASN A 192 -16.06 -24.62 -9.79
N SER A 193 -16.83 -23.73 -9.14
CA SER A 193 -16.96 -22.33 -9.57
C SER A 193 -15.58 -21.68 -9.72
N VAL A 194 -15.08 -21.68 -10.96
CA VAL A 194 -13.76 -21.16 -11.35
C VAL A 194 -13.75 -19.64 -11.33
N LEU A 195 -14.92 -19.00 -11.19
CA LEU A 195 -15.05 -17.55 -11.23
C LEU A 195 -14.26 -16.93 -10.08
N ALA A 196 -13.19 -16.26 -10.44
CA ALA A 196 -12.30 -15.53 -9.56
C ALA A 196 -12.84 -14.13 -9.27
N TYR A 197 -13.64 -13.56 -10.16
CA TYR A 197 -14.14 -12.21 -9.98
C TYR A 197 -15.55 -11.98 -10.50
N TYR A 198 -16.16 -10.93 -9.96
CA TYR A 198 -17.38 -10.30 -10.46
C TYR A 198 -17.19 -8.78 -10.53
N SER A 199 -18.09 -8.12 -11.25
CA SER A 199 -18.16 -6.66 -11.27
C SER A 199 -18.82 -6.15 -9.99
N LEU A 200 -18.30 -5.07 -9.41
CA LEU A 200 -18.92 -4.41 -8.26
C LEU A 200 -20.42 -4.10 -8.47
N SER A 201 -20.81 -3.78 -9.71
CA SER A 201 -22.20 -3.47 -10.07
C SER A 201 -23.16 -4.66 -10.02
N SER A 202 -22.65 -5.89 -10.06
CA SER A 202 -23.47 -7.10 -9.91
C SER A 202 -24.00 -7.27 -8.49
N GLY A 203 -23.28 -6.69 -7.50
CA GLY A 203 -23.55 -6.93 -6.09
C GLY A 203 -23.18 -8.35 -5.63
N GLU A 204 -22.51 -9.15 -6.47
CA GLU A 204 -22.02 -10.49 -6.18
C GLU A 204 -20.60 -10.45 -5.57
N GLY A 205 -20.32 -11.38 -4.66
CA GLY A 205 -19.03 -11.52 -3.99
C GLY A 205 -18.67 -10.41 -2.99
N GLY A 206 -17.67 -10.69 -2.17
CA GLY A 206 -17.01 -9.69 -1.33
C GLY A 206 -15.96 -8.91 -2.11
N CYS A 207 -15.68 -7.67 -1.70
CA CYS A 207 -14.59 -6.87 -2.27
C CYS A 207 -13.23 -7.49 -1.97
N LYS A 208 -12.35 -7.50 -2.97
CA LYS A 208 -10.93 -7.87 -2.81
C LYS A 208 -10.21 -6.81 -1.98
N GLY A 209 -9.09 -7.18 -1.36
CA GLY A 209 -8.17 -6.24 -0.71
C GLY A 209 -7.19 -5.64 -1.70
N GLU A 210 -6.58 -4.51 -1.30
CA GLU A 210 -5.53 -3.87 -2.10
C GLU A 210 -4.22 -4.65 -2.03
N GLY A 211 -3.45 -4.53 -3.10
CA GLY A 211 -2.10 -5.07 -3.18
C GLY A 211 -1.26 -4.26 -4.16
N ILE A 212 -0.14 -4.83 -4.59
CA ILE A 212 0.78 -4.22 -5.55
C ILE A 212 0.19 -4.07 -6.95
N ALA A 213 -0.89 -4.80 -7.25
CA ALA A 213 -1.71 -4.59 -8.44
C ALA A 213 -2.87 -3.67 -8.09
N GLU A 214 -3.18 -2.73 -8.98
CA GLU A 214 -4.36 -1.88 -8.83
C GLU A 214 -5.62 -2.70 -8.98
N TYR A 215 -6.73 -2.23 -8.40
CA TYR A 215 -8.04 -2.82 -8.72
C TYR A 215 -8.32 -2.71 -10.20
N ILE A 216 -8.78 -3.82 -10.78
CA ILE A 216 -9.18 -3.86 -12.17
C ILE A 216 -10.69 -3.56 -12.23
N PRO A 217 -11.11 -2.53 -12.99
CA PRO A 217 -12.52 -2.23 -13.17
C PRO A 217 -13.31 -3.46 -13.65
N LEU A 218 -14.51 -3.65 -13.10
CA LEU A 218 -15.40 -4.80 -13.35
C LEU A 218 -14.90 -6.14 -12.80
N LYS A 219 -13.83 -6.15 -11.99
CA LYS A 219 -13.23 -7.35 -11.37
C LYS A 219 -12.94 -7.16 -9.87
N GLU A 220 -13.67 -6.25 -9.22
CA GLU A 220 -13.35 -5.75 -7.88
C GLU A 220 -13.78 -6.71 -6.75
N THR A 221 -14.69 -7.63 -7.03
CA THR A 221 -15.25 -8.57 -6.05
C THR A 221 -14.97 -10.02 -6.42
N GLY A 222 -15.24 -10.97 -5.52
CA GLY A 222 -15.07 -12.40 -5.73
C GLY A 222 -13.82 -12.99 -5.08
N LYS A 223 -13.68 -14.32 -5.15
CA LYS A 223 -12.69 -15.10 -4.41
C LYS A 223 -11.24 -14.88 -4.82
N GLY A 224 -10.97 -14.57 -6.08
CA GLY A 224 -9.62 -14.43 -6.60
C GLY A 224 -8.87 -13.30 -5.90
N ASN A 225 -7.59 -13.50 -5.61
CA ASN A 225 -6.77 -12.48 -4.98
C ASN A 225 -6.38 -11.37 -5.98
N GLN A 226 -6.12 -10.16 -5.49
CA GLN A 226 -5.61 -9.04 -6.27
C GLN A 226 -4.10 -8.93 -6.04
N ALA A 227 -3.31 -9.76 -6.74
CA ALA A 227 -1.92 -10.01 -6.38
C ALA A 227 -1.78 -10.44 -4.91
N ASN A 228 -1.06 -9.67 -4.10
CA ASN A 228 -0.92 -9.91 -2.67
C ASN A 228 -2.10 -9.36 -1.84
N GLY A 229 -3.08 -8.70 -2.43
CA GLY A 229 -4.35 -8.38 -1.78
C GLY A 229 -5.26 -9.60 -1.74
N GLY A 230 -5.77 -9.99 -0.57
CA GLY A 230 -6.64 -11.17 -0.44
C GLY A 230 -7.98 -11.01 -1.18
N GLY A 231 -8.58 -12.11 -1.62
CA GLY A 231 -9.88 -12.10 -2.28
C GLY A 231 -11.06 -11.91 -1.31
N GLY A 232 -12.22 -11.51 -1.81
CA GLY A 232 -13.39 -11.21 -0.95
C GLY A 232 -14.35 -12.39 -0.73
N GLY A 233 -14.24 -13.45 -1.53
CA GLY A 233 -15.16 -14.61 -1.55
C GLY A 233 -16.30 -14.43 -2.55
N ASN A 234 -16.83 -15.53 -3.10
CA ASN A 234 -17.90 -15.47 -4.12
C ASN A 234 -19.28 -15.23 -3.51
N ASN A 235 -19.47 -15.65 -2.25
CA ASN A 235 -20.62 -15.24 -1.45
C ASN A 235 -20.29 -13.96 -0.69
N HIS A 236 -21.21 -12.99 -0.66
CA HIS A 236 -21.05 -11.78 0.16
C HIS A 236 -20.97 -12.08 1.67
N ASN A 237 -21.41 -13.27 2.11
CA ASN A 237 -21.29 -13.74 3.49
C ASN A 237 -20.18 -14.80 3.69
N ALA A 238 -19.37 -15.09 2.67
CA ALA A 238 -18.16 -15.88 2.86
C ALA A 238 -17.05 -14.98 3.43
N GLY A 239 -16.11 -15.57 4.16
CA GLY A 239 -14.96 -14.84 4.66
C GLY A 239 -14.02 -14.46 3.52
N GLY A 240 -13.49 -13.23 3.56
CA GLY A 240 -12.39 -12.81 2.69
C GLY A 240 -11.06 -13.45 3.08
N GLY A 241 -10.17 -13.60 2.11
CA GLY A 241 -8.79 -14.02 2.32
C GLY A 241 -7.93 -12.89 2.86
N GLY A 242 -6.86 -13.23 3.57
CA GLY A 242 -5.85 -12.30 4.05
C GLY A 242 -4.91 -11.87 2.94
N GLY A 243 -4.39 -10.64 3.02
CA GLY A 243 -3.29 -10.19 2.17
C GLY A 243 -1.96 -10.86 2.54
N GLY A 244 -1.04 -10.91 1.56
CA GLY A 244 0.31 -11.44 1.69
C GLY A 244 1.38 -10.35 1.59
N ASN A 245 2.55 -10.65 2.15
CA ASN A 245 3.79 -9.92 1.86
C ASN A 245 4.94 -10.95 1.84
N TYR A 246 5.71 -11.10 2.92
CA TYR A 246 6.71 -12.18 3.05
C TYR A 246 6.12 -13.60 3.07
N GLY A 247 4.83 -13.74 3.43
CA GLY A 247 4.09 -14.99 3.39
C GLY A 247 2.81 -14.85 2.57
N ILE A 248 2.18 -15.98 2.23
CA ILE A 248 0.79 -15.97 1.79
C ILE A 248 -0.11 -15.53 2.95
N GLY A 249 -1.21 -14.85 2.63
CA GLY A 249 -2.26 -14.57 3.62
C GLY A 249 -3.01 -15.85 4.03
N GLY A 250 -3.92 -15.73 4.99
CA GLY A 250 -4.83 -16.82 5.35
C GLY A 250 -5.98 -16.96 4.35
N SER A 251 -6.46 -18.17 4.10
CA SER A 251 -7.72 -18.37 3.36
C SER A 251 -8.91 -17.86 4.17
N GLY A 252 -9.93 -17.38 3.48
CA GLY A 252 -11.18 -16.96 4.11
C GLY A 252 -11.97 -18.13 4.71
N GLY A 253 -12.86 -17.81 5.65
CA GLY A 253 -13.76 -18.78 6.27
C GLY A 253 -14.95 -19.14 5.38
N THR A 254 -15.31 -20.42 5.32
CA THR A 254 -16.56 -20.85 4.68
C THR A 254 -17.76 -20.60 5.59
N ARG A 255 -18.93 -20.36 5.00
CA ARG A 255 -20.17 -20.25 5.77
C ARG A 255 -20.77 -21.63 6.00
N GLN A 256 -20.95 -22.02 7.26
CA GLN A 256 -21.74 -23.21 7.61
C GLN A 256 -23.24 -22.95 7.33
N ALA A 257 -23.87 -23.84 6.56
CA ALA A 257 -25.31 -23.79 6.34
C ALA A 257 -26.08 -24.02 7.65
N THR A 258 -26.72 -22.99 8.21
CA THR A 258 -27.65 -23.15 9.33
C THR A 258 -29.03 -23.57 8.81
N THR A 259 -29.45 -24.78 9.14
CA THR A 259 -30.57 -25.51 8.52
C THR A 259 -31.97 -25.18 9.07
N THR A 260 -32.22 -23.98 9.60
CA THR A 260 -33.48 -23.70 10.34
C THR A 260 -34.34 -22.55 9.81
N ALA A 261 -34.17 -22.10 8.56
CA ALA A 261 -35.03 -21.05 7.98
C ALA A 261 -35.56 -21.44 6.58
N PRO A 262 -36.76 -20.98 6.18
CA PRO A 262 -37.35 -21.23 4.85
C PRO A 262 -36.70 -20.37 3.74
N ILE A 263 -35.53 -19.81 4.01
CA ILE A 263 -34.79 -18.92 3.12
C ILE A 263 -33.83 -19.79 2.29
N PRO A 264 -33.67 -19.52 0.98
CA PRO A 264 -32.75 -20.28 0.17
C PRO A 264 -31.33 -20.31 0.76
N ILE A 265 -30.77 -21.51 0.97
CA ILE A 265 -29.49 -21.71 1.67
C ILE A 265 -28.34 -21.54 0.69
N CYS A 266 -27.66 -20.40 0.74
CA CYS A 266 -26.41 -20.16 0.02
C CYS A 266 -25.25 -20.63 0.90
N ARG A 267 -24.55 -21.67 0.46
CA ARG A 267 -23.36 -22.18 1.14
C ARG A 267 -22.19 -21.37 0.64
N GLY A 268 -21.54 -20.59 1.50
CA GLY A 268 -20.32 -19.85 1.11
C GLY A 268 -19.14 -20.79 0.99
N ASN A 269 -19.17 -21.66 -0.03
CA ASN A 269 -18.20 -22.73 -0.26
C ASN A 269 -16.92 -22.21 -0.93
N HIS A 270 -16.97 -21.01 -1.49
CA HIS A 270 -15.85 -20.35 -2.15
C HIS A 270 -15.42 -19.10 -1.38
N PRO A 271 -14.67 -19.25 -0.28
CA PRO A 271 -14.14 -18.13 0.47
C PRO A 271 -13.05 -17.41 -0.31
N GLY A 272 -12.68 -16.21 0.14
CA GLY A 272 -11.60 -15.45 -0.45
C GLY A 272 -10.28 -16.22 -0.42
N GLU A 273 -9.60 -16.22 -1.56
CA GLU A 273 -8.28 -16.80 -1.72
C GLU A 273 -7.23 -15.90 -1.05
N PRO A 274 -6.17 -16.49 -0.46
CA PRO A 274 -5.11 -15.74 0.16
C PRO A 274 -4.33 -14.92 -0.88
N GLY A 275 -3.78 -13.78 -0.46
CA GLY A 275 -2.86 -13.01 -1.29
C GLY A 275 -1.62 -13.81 -1.71
N THR A 276 -1.11 -13.50 -2.90
CA THR A 276 0.14 -14.05 -3.44
C THR A 276 1.35 -13.64 -2.59
N LEU A 277 2.29 -14.57 -2.44
CA LEU A 277 3.58 -14.37 -1.80
C LEU A 277 4.47 -13.40 -2.61
N LEU A 278 5.08 -12.41 -1.94
CA LEU A 278 6.00 -11.48 -2.57
C LEU A 278 7.49 -11.83 -2.37
N ALA A 279 7.84 -12.69 -1.41
CA ALA A 279 9.24 -13.01 -1.09
C ALA A 279 10.04 -13.58 -2.28
N GLY A 280 9.38 -14.31 -3.19
CA GLY A 280 10.02 -14.83 -4.41
C GLY A 280 10.37 -13.76 -5.45
N LEU A 281 9.92 -12.51 -5.25
CA LEU A 281 10.08 -11.39 -6.17
C LEU A 281 11.09 -10.35 -5.67
N GLY A 282 11.81 -10.65 -4.57
CA GLY A 282 12.84 -9.78 -4.01
C GLY A 282 12.34 -8.75 -2.99
N TYR A 283 11.14 -8.96 -2.43
CA TYR A 283 10.55 -8.15 -1.35
C TYR A 283 10.67 -8.83 0.02
#